data_AF-A0A3M1ZXX1-F1
#
_entry.id   AF-A0A3M1ZXX1-F1
#
_cell.length_a   1.000
_cell.length_b   1.000
_cell.length_c   1.000
_cell.angle_alpha   90.00
_cell.angle_beta   90.00
_cell.angle_gamma   90.00
#
_symmetry.space_group_name_H-M   'P 1'
#
loop_
_entity.id
_entity.type
_entity.pdbx_description
1 polymer ?
#
loop_
_entity_poly.entity_id
_entity_poly.type
_entity_poly.pdbx_seq_one_letter_code
_entity_poly.pdbx_strand_id
1 'polypeptide(L)'
;MNLEQFRRFHGYNPYHFWGMSNSKCPVSSACNTVVYEYAWQKSDAINRHAIREALARAKNLIYQNTGWPIERTWISRLVPYPQLADKSMRRIDNTDITGRRLAIRLPDGYIRQLGSERLELLTSGTPALTDNNNDGLLDTFTLTVNVGSNIPETSIEVYFQDADVPEGKRKVEPVSVSIVNGTATITGKSWLLVRPILYEKALPEPLDPDDTSIYAQILDIYRHDTKTDGQTEDDCMAVLYWETLPYPDCAVPTNQNSADPAALASAIARGAVRDARHGFVTVGESVFDTTTSQWVEKNWSANRPPDRVLIRYEAGVQQTDAVPGQNRRWDDIVIMLATAELPERDWGCDIANKSLYHYQFDLARAAGDEQFRIGNELLANPLGTKRGQLEAWRAIVSEPLRGAIML
;
A
#
# COMPACT_ATOMS: atom_id res chain seq x y z
N MET A 1 -0.16 5.17 -2.76
CA MET A 1 0.03 6.30 -3.72
C MET A 1 -0.48 5.94 -5.09
N ASN A 2 -1.15 6.90 -5.75
CA ASN A 2 -1.94 6.68 -6.95
C ASN A 2 -1.63 7.65 -8.11
N LEU A 3 -2.27 7.39 -9.26
CA LEU A 3 -2.13 8.18 -10.48
C LEU A 3 -2.52 9.65 -10.32
N GLU A 4 -3.53 9.94 -9.51
CA GLU A 4 -3.98 11.31 -9.30
C GLU A 4 -2.96 12.14 -8.50
N GLN A 5 -2.27 11.53 -7.53
CA GLN A 5 -1.16 12.19 -6.84
C GLN A 5 -0.02 12.51 -7.81
N PHE A 6 0.35 11.56 -8.69
CA PHE A 6 1.33 11.79 -9.75
C PHE A 6 0.91 12.94 -10.68
N ARG A 7 -0.35 12.93 -11.13
CA ARG A 7 -0.94 13.98 -11.97
C ARG A 7 -0.82 15.35 -11.31
N ARG A 8 -1.22 15.46 -10.04
CA ARG A 8 -1.18 16.71 -9.26
C ARG A 8 0.25 17.20 -9.06
N PHE A 9 1.18 16.30 -8.77
CA PHE A 9 2.59 16.63 -8.56
C PHE A 9 3.25 17.23 -9.80
N HIS A 10 2.97 16.67 -10.98
CA HIS A 10 3.49 17.20 -12.25
C HIS A 10 2.64 18.32 -12.85
N GLY A 11 1.42 18.57 -12.36
CA GLY A 11 0.54 19.63 -12.86
C GLY A 11 -0.12 19.30 -14.20
N TYR A 12 -0.40 18.04 -14.47
CA TYR A 12 -1.21 17.64 -15.63
C TYR A 12 -2.65 18.15 -15.52
N ASN A 13 -3.27 18.54 -16.64
CA ASN A 13 -4.70 18.86 -16.65
C ASN A 13 -5.51 17.60 -16.24
N PRO A 14 -6.46 17.72 -15.28
CA PRO A 14 -7.26 16.58 -14.81
C PRO A 14 -8.02 15.86 -15.92
N TYR A 15 -8.69 16.60 -16.81
CA TYR A 15 -9.51 15.99 -17.85
C TYR A 15 -8.65 15.30 -18.90
N HIS A 16 -7.60 15.96 -19.39
CA HIS A 16 -6.72 15.38 -20.41
C HIS A 16 -5.98 14.15 -19.88
N PHE A 17 -5.57 14.17 -18.61
CA PHE A 17 -4.92 13.02 -17.98
C PHE A 17 -5.84 11.79 -17.88
N TRP A 18 -7.14 12.01 -17.66
CA TRP A 18 -8.15 10.96 -17.60
C TRP A 18 -8.79 10.64 -18.96
N GLY A 19 -8.20 11.11 -20.06
CA GLY A 19 -8.63 10.76 -21.43
C GLY A 19 -9.83 11.56 -21.93
N MET A 20 -10.17 12.67 -21.28
CA MET A 20 -11.33 13.49 -21.60
C MET A 20 -10.94 14.80 -22.28
N SER A 21 -11.75 15.25 -23.24
CA SER A 21 -11.65 16.59 -23.84
C SER A 21 -12.94 16.98 -24.54
N ASN A 22 -13.27 18.27 -24.54
CA ASN A 22 -14.34 18.84 -25.37
C ASN A 22 -14.08 20.32 -25.66
N SER A 23 -15.10 21.05 -26.12
CA SER A 23 -15.00 22.48 -26.38
C SER A 23 -14.73 23.33 -25.14
N LYS A 24 -15.14 22.88 -23.94
CA LYS A 24 -14.89 23.54 -22.65
C LYS A 24 -13.50 23.22 -22.09
N CYS A 25 -12.97 22.04 -22.39
CA CYS A 25 -11.61 21.61 -22.04
C CYS A 25 -10.81 21.17 -23.28
N PRO A 26 -10.51 22.10 -24.21
CA PRO A 26 -9.91 21.75 -25.49
C PRO A 26 -8.45 21.33 -25.34
N VAL A 27 -8.05 20.35 -26.14
CA VAL A 27 -6.62 20.04 -26.37
C VAL A 27 -6.07 21.13 -27.29
N SER A 28 -5.15 21.95 -26.77
CA SER A 28 -4.53 23.06 -27.52
C SER A 28 -3.05 22.79 -27.74
N SER A 29 -2.37 23.58 -28.57
CA SER A 29 -0.92 23.45 -28.83
C SER A 29 -0.03 23.56 -27.57
N ALA A 30 -0.56 24.04 -26.45
CA ALA A 30 0.14 24.09 -25.15
C ALA A 30 -0.01 22.78 -24.32
N CYS A 31 -0.95 21.91 -24.69
CA CYS A 31 -1.22 20.63 -24.06
C CYS A 31 -1.42 19.59 -25.17
N ASN A 32 -0.32 18.96 -25.58
CA ASN A 32 -0.24 18.35 -26.91
C ASN A 32 -1.21 17.18 -27.14
N THR A 33 -1.66 16.43 -26.13
CA THR A 33 -2.73 15.42 -26.24
C THR A 33 -3.33 14.99 -24.90
N VAL A 34 -4.46 14.27 -24.96
CA VAL A 34 -4.94 13.42 -23.87
C VAL A 34 -3.95 12.30 -23.54
N VAL A 35 -3.93 11.86 -22.29
CA VAL A 35 -3.10 10.74 -21.80
C VAL A 35 -3.91 9.45 -21.88
N TYR A 36 -3.38 8.48 -22.63
CA TYR A 36 -4.00 7.19 -22.84
C TYR A 36 -3.62 6.18 -21.76
N GLU A 37 -4.36 5.07 -21.67
CA GLU A 37 -4.15 4.04 -20.68
C GLU A 37 -2.87 3.23 -20.97
N TYR A 38 -2.70 2.78 -22.21
CA TYR A 38 -1.64 1.85 -22.61
C TYR A 38 -0.74 2.40 -23.72
N ALA A 39 0.51 1.90 -23.77
CA ALA A 39 1.49 2.32 -24.78
C ALA A 39 1.07 2.01 -26.22
N TRP A 40 0.34 0.92 -26.45
CA TRP A 40 -0.12 0.55 -27.79
C TRP A 40 -1.24 1.46 -28.32
N GLN A 41 -1.91 2.25 -27.46
CA GLN A 41 -2.91 3.24 -27.89
C GLN A 41 -2.25 4.45 -28.55
N LYS A 42 -1.04 4.80 -28.07
CA LYS A 42 -0.21 5.86 -28.62
C LYS A 42 1.23 5.62 -28.16
N SER A 43 2.09 5.18 -29.09
CA SER A 43 3.48 4.79 -28.78
C SER A 43 4.34 5.95 -28.29
N ASP A 44 4.06 7.16 -28.77
CA ASP A 44 4.97 8.30 -28.61
C ASP A 44 4.69 9.13 -27.33
N ALA A 45 3.89 8.60 -26.40
CA ALA A 45 3.45 9.31 -25.20
C ALA A 45 3.54 8.43 -23.95
N ILE A 46 3.81 9.06 -22.80
CA ILE A 46 3.65 8.38 -21.51
C ILE A 46 2.17 8.03 -21.34
N ASN A 47 1.93 6.80 -20.91
CA ASN A 47 0.61 6.26 -20.66
C ASN A 47 0.42 5.97 -19.16
N ARG A 48 -0.84 5.94 -18.72
CA ARG A 48 -1.18 5.74 -17.30
C ARG A 48 -0.70 4.38 -16.76
N HIS A 49 -0.64 3.36 -17.61
CA HIS A 49 -0.10 2.05 -17.24
C HIS A 49 1.39 2.12 -16.90
N ALA A 50 2.20 2.73 -17.76
CA ALA A 50 3.63 2.93 -17.51
C ALA A 50 3.89 3.75 -16.24
N ILE A 51 3.04 4.76 -15.95
CA ILE A 51 3.11 5.52 -14.69
C ILE A 51 2.83 4.61 -13.48
N ARG A 52 1.78 3.78 -13.54
CA ARG A 52 1.46 2.81 -12.47
C ARG A 52 2.60 1.84 -12.22
N GLU A 53 3.17 1.27 -13.29
CA GLU A 53 4.32 0.38 -13.18
C GLU A 53 5.55 1.09 -12.59
N ALA A 54 5.83 2.32 -13.01
CA ALA A 54 6.95 3.09 -12.48
C ALA A 54 6.76 3.40 -10.99
N LEU A 55 5.54 3.74 -10.56
CA LEU A 55 5.21 3.91 -9.15
C LEU A 55 5.39 2.60 -8.37
N ALA A 56 4.96 1.46 -8.91
CA ALA A 56 5.15 0.15 -8.27
C ALA A 56 6.64 -0.21 -8.16
N ARG A 57 7.42 0.01 -9.22
CA ARG A 57 8.88 -0.17 -9.22
C ARG A 57 9.57 0.72 -8.19
N ALA A 58 9.21 2.01 -8.14
CA ALA A 58 9.77 2.95 -7.17
C ALA A 58 9.52 2.52 -5.72
N LYS A 59 8.28 2.08 -5.40
CA LYS A 59 7.95 1.54 -4.07
C LYS A 59 8.77 0.31 -3.73
N ASN A 60 8.94 -0.61 -4.68
CA ASN A 60 9.74 -1.83 -4.48
C ASN A 60 11.23 -1.51 -4.28
N LEU A 61 11.80 -0.59 -5.06
CA LEU A 61 13.18 -0.14 -4.89
C LEU A 61 13.40 0.48 -3.50
N ILE A 62 12.45 1.30 -3.03
CA ILE A 62 12.53 1.84 -1.67
C ILE A 62 12.43 0.71 -0.64
N TYR A 63 11.45 -0.19 -0.78
CA TYR A 63 11.28 -1.36 0.10
C TYR A 63 12.56 -2.20 0.21
N GLN A 64 13.22 -2.50 -0.91
CA GLN A 64 14.47 -3.27 -0.94
C GLN A 64 15.61 -2.59 -0.18
N ASN A 65 15.63 -1.26 -0.13
CA ASN A 65 16.67 -0.49 0.52
C ASN A 65 16.33 -0.08 1.97
N THR A 66 15.05 -0.05 2.33
CA THR A 66 14.59 0.36 3.67
C THR A 66 14.10 -0.80 4.53
N GLY A 67 13.68 -1.90 3.93
CA GLY A 67 13.07 -3.04 4.61
C GLY A 67 11.65 -2.79 5.12
N TRP A 68 10.94 -1.78 4.62
CA TRP A 68 9.55 -1.52 5.03
C TRP A 68 8.72 -0.87 3.92
N PRO A 69 7.42 -1.17 3.82
CA PRO A 69 6.58 -0.70 2.72
C PRO A 69 6.19 0.78 2.90
N ILE A 70 6.20 1.57 1.83
CA ILE A 70 5.80 2.98 1.88
C ILE A 70 4.28 3.15 2.02
N GLU A 71 3.52 2.17 1.53
CA GLU A 71 2.06 2.20 1.61
C GLU A 71 1.52 1.08 2.49
N ARG A 72 0.30 1.30 2.96
CA ARG A 72 -0.47 0.32 3.72
C ARG A 72 -0.53 -0.99 2.94
N THR A 73 0.11 -2.01 3.47
CA THR A 73 0.23 -3.32 2.88
C THR A 73 -0.01 -4.37 3.95
N TRP A 74 -0.84 -5.37 3.63
CA TRP A 74 -1.05 -6.51 4.49
C TRP A 74 -0.07 -7.62 4.11
N ILE A 75 0.65 -8.12 5.11
CA ILE A 75 1.73 -9.07 4.95
C ILE A 75 1.50 -10.23 5.91
N SER A 76 1.74 -11.45 5.43
CA SER A 76 1.84 -12.65 6.24
C SER A 76 3.27 -13.15 6.22
N ARG A 77 3.90 -13.30 7.40
CA ARG A 77 5.28 -13.81 7.51
C ARG A 77 5.34 -14.98 8.48
N LEU A 78 5.95 -16.07 8.02
CA LEU A 78 6.41 -17.14 8.90
C LEU A 78 7.82 -16.80 9.39
N VAL A 79 7.97 -16.62 10.70
CA VAL A 79 9.25 -16.28 11.34
C VAL A 79 9.61 -17.29 12.42
N PRO A 80 10.90 -17.54 12.68
CA PRO A 80 11.31 -18.37 13.81
C PRO A 80 10.90 -17.70 15.13
N TYR A 81 10.44 -18.49 16.09
CA TYR A 81 10.22 -17.97 17.43
C TYR A 81 11.56 -17.72 18.14
N PRO A 82 11.69 -16.66 18.97
CA PRO A 82 12.95 -16.38 19.66
C PRO A 82 13.42 -17.56 20.53
N GLN A 83 14.58 -18.12 20.17
CA GLN A 83 15.26 -19.17 20.92
C GLN A 83 16.32 -18.59 21.85
N LEU A 84 16.70 -19.37 22.87
CA LEU A 84 17.86 -19.03 23.71
C LEU A 84 19.15 -19.24 22.90
N ALA A 85 20.18 -18.43 23.19
CA ALA A 85 21.49 -18.59 22.56
C ALA A 85 22.11 -19.96 22.87
N ASP A 86 21.93 -20.44 24.10
CA ASP A 86 22.29 -21.80 24.48
C ASP A 86 21.16 -22.77 24.12
N LYS A 87 21.42 -23.63 23.12
CA LYS A 87 20.47 -24.64 22.63
C LYS A 87 20.25 -25.79 23.61
N SER A 88 21.09 -25.92 24.65
CA SER A 88 20.86 -26.90 25.72
C SER A 88 19.79 -26.44 26.71
N MET A 89 19.48 -25.13 26.73
CA MET A 89 18.45 -24.56 27.57
C MET A 89 17.12 -24.48 26.82
N ARG A 90 16.03 -24.82 27.51
CA ARG A 90 14.65 -24.66 27.03
C ARG A 90 13.94 -23.62 27.87
N ARG A 91 13.22 -22.70 27.21
CA ARG A 91 12.28 -21.82 27.91
C ARG A 91 11.08 -22.62 28.39
N ILE A 92 10.72 -22.42 29.64
CA ILE A 92 9.49 -22.99 30.23
C ILE A 92 8.32 -22.00 30.06
N ASP A 93 8.61 -20.72 29.88
CA ASP A 93 7.62 -19.65 29.78
C ASP A 93 7.93 -18.67 28.62
N ASN A 94 6.91 -17.92 28.21
CA ASN A 94 6.93 -16.96 27.12
C ASN A 94 7.45 -15.57 27.51
N THR A 95 8.14 -15.48 28.65
CA THR A 95 8.56 -14.23 29.26
C THR A 95 10.02 -13.88 28.93
N ASP A 96 10.26 -12.59 28.70
CA ASP A 96 11.59 -12.01 28.64
C ASP A 96 12.14 -11.73 30.05
N ILE A 97 13.38 -11.28 30.13
CA ILE A 97 14.06 -10.99 31.41
C ILE A 97 13.37 -9.89 32.22
N THR A 98 12.46 -9.11 31.61
CA THR A 98 11.67 -8.07 32.26
C THR A 98 10.30 -8.55 32.72
N GLY A 99 9.99 -9.84 32.53
CA GLY A 99 8.69 -10.43 32.84
C GLY A 99 7.59 -10.10 31.83
N ARG A 100 7.94 -9.55 30.66
CA ARG A 100 6.97 -9.27 29.58
C ARG A 100 7.00 -10.40 28.56
N ARG A 101 5.96 -10.54 27.72
CA ARG A 101 5.98 -11.53 26.62
C ARG A 101 7.21 -11.36 25.74
N LEU A 102 7.74 -12.43 25.14
CA LEU A 102 8.89 -12.32 24.24
C LEU A 102 8.55 -11.48 23.00
N ALA A 103 9.47 -10.60 22.64
CA ALA A 103 9.40 -9.86 21.39
C ALA A 103 9.92 -10.70 20.23
N ILE A 104 9.16 -10.75 19.15
CA ILE A 104 9.51 -11.29 17.86
C ILE A 104 9.83 -10.10 16.96
N ARG A 105 10.98 -10.16 16.27
CA ARG A 105 11.35 -9.16 15.27
C ARG A 105 10.83 -9.61 13.91
N LEU A 106 9.98 -8.79 13.30
CA LEU A 106 9.56 -8.94 11.92
C LEU A 106 10.63 -8.38 10.98
N PRO A 107 10.71 -8.87 9.73
CA PRO A 107 11.60 -8.30 8.72
C PRO A 107 11.16 -6.88 8.31
N ASP A 108 9.87 -6.58 8.46
CA ASP A 108 9.27 -5.32 8.07
C ASP A 108 9.20 -4.33 9.26
N GLY A 109 9.56 -3.07 9.01
CA GLY A 109 9.32 -1.95 9.92
C GLY A 109 7.95 -1.29 9.71
N TYR A 110 7.64 -0.30 10.55
CA TYR A 110 6.38 0.48 10.51
C TYR A 110 5.11 -0.39 10.55
N ILE A 111 5.06 -1.29 11.53
CA ILE A 111 3.90 -2.14 11.80
C ILE A 111 2.78 -1.29 12.40
N ARG A 112 1.64 -1.22 11.71
CA ARG A 112 0.48 -0.43 12.12
C ARG A 112 -0.44 -1.24 13.02
N GLN A 113 -0.76 -2.48 12.62
CA GLN A 113 -1.69 -3.34 13.34
C GLN A 113 -1.44 -4.81 13.00
N LEU A 114 -1.70 -5.72 13.96
CA LEU A 114 -1.70 -7.17 13.72
C LEU A 114 -3.10 -7.66 13.39
N GLY A 115 -3.21 -8.61 12.47
CA GLY A 115 -4.46 -9.16 11.98
C GLY A 115 -4.40 -9.53 10.49
N SER A 116 -5.43 -10.24 10.02
CA SER A 116 -5.55 -10.56 8.60
C SER A 116 -6.14 -9.37 7.83
N GLU A 117 -5.90 -9.32 6.53
CA GLU A 117 -6.60 -8.39 5.63
C GLU A 117 -8.10 -8.75 5.60
N ARG A 118 -8.96 -7.74 5.68
CA ARG A 118 -10.39 -7.87 5.41
C ARG A 118 -10.79 -6.85 4.35
N LEU A 119 -11.31 -7.36 3.25
CA LEU A 119 -11.98 -6.59 2.20
C LEU A 119 -13.41 -7.10 2.04
N GLU A 120 -14.38 -6.35 2.57
CA GLU A 120 -15.79 -6.75 2.65
C GLU A 120 -16.68 -5.71 1.99
N LEU A 121 -17.57 -6.14 1.08
CA LEU A 121 -18.55 -5.25 0.46
C LEU A 121 -19.57 -4.83 1.52
N LEU A 122 -19.71 -3.53 1.77
CA LEU A 122 -20.71 -3.00 2.69
C LEU A 122 -22.02 -2.72 1.94
N THR A 123 -21.92 -1.99 0.83
CA THR A 123 -23.07 -1.53 0.05
C THR A 123 -22.62 -0.98 -1.30
N SER A 124 -23.57 -0.58 -2.15
CA SER A 124 -23.32 0.11 -3.41
C SER A 124 -24.19 1.37 -3.48
N GLY A 125 -23.81 2.35 -4.29
CA GLY A 125 -24.64 3.53 -4.49
C GLY A 125 -24.30 4.36 -5.73
N THR A 126 -25.21 5.27 -6.06
CA THR A 126 -25.12 6.13 -7.25
C THR A 126 -24.50 7.48 -6.89
N PRO A 127 -23.36 7.85 -7.50
CA PRO A 127 -22.74 9.15 -7.26
C PRO A 127 -23.55 10.27 -7.91
N ALA A 128 -23.79 11.36 -7.17
CA ALA A 128 -24.33 12.60 -7.70
C ALA A 128 -23.18 13.49 -8.19
N LEU A 129 -23.27 13.96 -9.43
CA LEU A 129 -22.28 14.86 -10.05
C LEU A 129 -22.72 16.32 -9.92
N THR A 130 -21.79 17.20 -9.58
CA THR A 130 -22.02 18.64 -9.38
C THR A 130 -20.89 19.46 -10.03
N ASP A 131 -21.24 20.60 -10.59
CA ASP A 131 -20.32 21.65 -11.01
C ASP A 131 -20.21 22.68 -9.87
N ASN A 132 -19.09 22.66 -9.15
CA ASN A 132 -18.90 23.53 -7.98
C ASN A 132 -18.37 24.93 -8.33
N ASN A 133 -17.85 25.14 -9.55
CA ASN A 133 -17.23 26.39 -9.98
C ASN A 133 -18.00 27.10 -11.10
N ASN A 134 -19.12 26.54 -11.53
CA ASN A 134 -20.00 27.05 -12.60
C ASN A 134 -19.26 27.29 -13.93
N ASP A 135 -18.26 26.46 -14.25
CA ASP A 135 -17.57 26.51 -15.55
C ASP A 135 -18.24 25.62 -16.62
N GLY A 136 -19.33 24.96 -16.24
CA GLY A 136 -20.11 24.08 -17.10
C GLY A 136 -19.59 22.65 -17.15
N LEU A 137 -18.54 22.30 -16.39
CA LEU A 137 -18.05 20.94 -16.23
C LEU A 137 -18.45 20.40 -14.86
N LEU A 138 -19.00 19.19 -14.85
CA LEU A 138 -19.24 18.47 -13.61
C LEU A 138 -17.88 18.03 -13.06
N ASP A 139 -17.40 18.64 -11.99
CA ASP A 139 -16.03 18.46 -11.48
C ASP A 139 -15.97 17.62 -10.19
N THR A 140 -17.09 17.50 -9.49
CA THR A 140 -17.17 16.88 -8.17
C THR A 140 -18.26 15.81 -8.15
N PHE A 141 -17.98 14.69 -7.50
CA PHE A 141 -19.00 13.68 -7.18
C PHE A 141 -19.21 13.58 -5.67
N THR A 142 -20.45 13.31 -5.28
CA THR A 142 -20.83 13.03 -3.89
C THR A 142 -21.70 11.78 -3.84
N LEU A 143 -21.36 10.86 -2.96
CA LEU A 143 -22.06 9.61 -2.73
C LEU A 143 -22.45 9.51 -1.26
N THR A 144 -23.73 9.27 -0.96
CA THR A 144 -24.22 9.12 0.41
C THR A 144 -24.84 7.75 0.58
N VAL A 145 -24.25 6.93 1.45
CA VAL A 145 -24.66 5.52 1.65
C VAL A 145 -24.64 5.15 3.13
N ASN A 146 -25.52 4.23 3.54
CA ASN A 146 -25.49 3.67 4.89
C ASN A 146 -24.46 2.54 4.95
N VAL A 147 -23.47 2.68 5.83
CA VAL A 147 -22.36 1.73 6.03
C VAL A 147 -22.43 1.01 7.38
N GLY A 148 -23.44 1.30 8.19
CA GLY A 148 -23.58 0.79 9.55
C GLY A 148 -22.76 1.56 10.60
N SER A 149 -22.91 1.16 11.85
CA SER A 149 -22.20 1.76 12.99
C SER A 149 -20.79 1.16 13.17
N ASN A 150 -19.90 1.90 13.83
CA ASN A 150 -18.54 1.46 14.21
C ASN A 150 -17.60 1.15 13.03
N ILE A 151 -17.85 1.72 11.85
CA ILE A 151 -16.90 1.66 10.73
C ILE A 151 -16.02 2.92 10.74
N PRO A 152 -14.68 2.79 10.85
CA PRO A 152 -13.78 3.94 10.75
C PRO A 152 -13.76 4.51 9.32
N GLU A 153 -13.76 5.83 9.19
CA GLU A 153 -13.67 6.53 7.90
C GLU A 153 -12.46 6.08 7.06
N THR A 154 -11.32 5.85 7.73
CA THR A 154 -10.07 5.41 7.09
C THR A 154 -10.12 3.99 6.53
N SER A 155 -11.17 3.22 6.84
CA SER A 155 -11.36 1.86 6.32
C SER A 155 -12.28 1.80 5.10
N ILE A 156 -12.92 2.90 4.73
CA ILE A 156 -13.82 2.93 3.59
C ILE A 156 -13.02 3.06 2.29
N GLU A 157 -13.25 2.12 1.37
CA GLU A 157 -12.67 2.15 0.03
C GLU A 157 -13.78 2.05 -1.02
N VAL A 158 -13.61 2.77 -2.13
CA VAL A 158 -14.59 2.83 -3.20
C VAL A 158 -14.03 2.16 -4.44
N TYR A 159 -14.84 1.34 -5.09
CA TYR A 159 -14.47 0.59 -6.28
C TYR A 159 -15.50 0.78 -7.39
N PHE A 160 -15.03 0.68 -8.63
CA PHE A 160 -15.90 0.50 -9.78
C PHE A 160 -16.58 -0.87 -9.71
N GLN A 161 -17.80 -0.97 -10.24
CA GLN A 161 -18.45 -2.26 -10.44
C GLN A 161 -17.76 -3.07 -11.53
N ASP A 162 -17.84 -4.39 -11.45
CA ASP A 162 -17.26 -5.32 -12.43
C ASP A 162 -17.74 -5.03 -13.87
N ALA A 163 -18.95 -4.47 -14.05
CA ALA A 163 -19.48 -4.10 -15.37
C ALA A 163 -18.74 -2.92 -16.03
N ASP A 164 -18.05 -2.08 -15.25
CA ASP A 164 -17.34 -0.90 -15.73
C ASP A 164 -15.83 -1.14 -15.93
N VAL A 165 -15.34 -2.31 -15.50
CA VAL A 165 -13.94 -2.68 -15.54
C VAL A 165 -13.76 -3.91 -16.42
N PRO A 166 -12.88 -3.87 -17.44
CA PRO A 166 -12.65 -5.04 -18.29
C PRO A 166 -12.00 -6.21 -17.54
N GLU A 167 -11.13 -5.92 -16.57
CA GLU A 167 -10.46 -6.94 -15.75
C GLU A 167 -10.18 -6.44 -14.32
N GLY A 168 -10.55 -7.27 -13.33
CA GLY A 168 -10.25 -7.05 -11.92
C GLY A 168 -11.05 -5.93 -11.25
N LYS A 169 -10.68 -5.61 -10.00
CA LYS A 169 -11.27 -4.50 -9.24
C LYS A 169 -10.43 -3.25 -9.40
N ARG A 170 -11.07 -2.12 -9.76
CA ARG A 170 -10.40 -0.81 -9.84
C ARG A 170 -10.88 0.08 -8.70
N LYS A 171 -9.94 0.57 -7.90
CA LYS A 171 -10.20 1.49 -6.80
C LYS A 171 -10.36 2.91 -7.32
N VAL A 172 -11.35 3.63 -6.83
CA VAL A 172 -11.53 5.07 -7.03
C VAL A 172 -10.78 5.80 -5.92
N GLU A 173 -9.70 6.50 -6.28
CA GLU A 173 -8.88 7.24 -5.33
C GLU A 173 -8.24 8.48 -5.98
N PRO A 174 -8.03 9.56 -5.21
CA PRO A 174 -8.38 9.77 -3.80
C PRO A 174 -9.85 10.18 -3.59
N VAL A 175 -10.40 9.82 -2.44
CA VAL A 175 -11.72 10.26 -1.97
C VAL A 175 -11.64 10.78 -0.54
N SER A 176 -12.54 11.69 -0.18
CA SER A 176 -12.78 12.15 1.19
C SER A 176 -14.00 11.44 1.74
N VAL A 177 -13.90 10.90 2.95
CA VAL A 177 -14.98 10.17 3.62
C VAL A 177 -15.30 10.87 4.94
N SER A 178 -16.58 11.09 5.21
CA SER A 178 -17.06 11.51 6.52
C SER A 178 -18.24 10.63 6.93
N ILE A 179 -18.29 10.16 8.17
CA ILE A 179 -19.37 9.28 8.66
C ILE A 179 -20.14 9.96 9.79
N VAL A 180 -21.45 10.08 9.62
CA VAL A 180 -22.36 10.60 10.64
C VAL A 180 -23.52 9.63 10.82
N ASN A 181 -23.73 9.14 12.04
CA ASN A 181 -24.81 8.20 12.39
C ASN A 181 -24.86 6.94 11.49
N GLY A 182 -23.70 6.42 11.10
CA GLY A 182 -23.58 5.24 10.21
C GLY A 182 -23.85 5.51 8.73
N THR A 183 -24.07 6.77 8.35
CA THR A 183 -24.14 7.20 6.95
C THR A 183 -22.80 7.79 6.55
N ALA A 184 -22.16 7.21 5.54
CA ALA A 184 -20.95 7.73 4.93
C ALA A 184 -21.32 8.70 3.81
N THR A 185 -20.73 9.90 3.85
CA THR A 185 -20.68 10.83 2.73
C THR A 185 -19.28 10.77 2.14
N ILE A 186 -19.20 10.38 0.87
CA ILE A 186 -17.96 10.19 0.13
C ILE A 186 -17.91 11.21 -0.98
N THR A 187 -16.87 12.03 -1.02
CA THR A 187 -16.69 13.10 -2.01
C THR A 187 -15.37 12.93 -2.73
N GLY A 188 -15.39 13.10 -4.04
CA GLY A 188 -14.19 13.07 -4.88
C GLY A 188 -14.39 13.85 -6.16
N LYS A 189 -13.43 13.73 -7.08
CA LYS A 189 -13.47 14.43 -8.36
C LYS A 189 -14.07 13.55 -9.45
N SER A 190 -14.95 14.12 -10.27
CA SER A 190 -15.74 13.39 -11.28
C SER A 190 -14.86 12.68 -12.31
N TRP A 191 -13.70 13.25 -12.67
CA TRP A 191 -12.74 12.64 -13.58
C TRP A 191 -12.15 11.32 -13.08
N LEU A 192 -12.26 11.03 -11.78
CA LEU A 192 -11.90 9.73 -11.21
C LEU A 192 -12.95 8.65 -11.44
N LEU A 193 -14.16 9.02 -11.91
CA LEU A 193 -15.28 8.11 -12.17
C LEU A 193 -15.40 7.71 -13.64
N VAL A 194 -14.45 8.12 -14.50
CA VAL A 194 -14.46 7.69 -15.91
C VAL A 194 -14.34 6.17 -15.96
N ARG A 195 -15.29 5.52 -16.63
CA ARG A 195 -15.41 4.06 -16.69
C ARG A 195 -14.21 3.44 -17.41
N PRO A 196 -13.43 2.55 -16.78
CA PRO A 196 -12.27 1.93 -17.40
C PRO A 196 -12.55 1.28 -18.75
N ILE A 197 -13.67 0.57 -18.88
CA ILE A 197 -14.08 -0.09 -20.13
C ILE A 197 -14.11 0.84 -21.36
N LEU A 198 -14.28 2.16 -21.18
CA LEU A 198 -14.36 3.12 -22.28
C LEU A 198 -12.99 3.57 -22.80
N TYR A 199 -11.97 3.62 -21.93
CA TYR A 199 -10.63 4.07 -22.30
C TYR A 199 -9.61 2.93 -22.44
N GLU A 200 -9.95 1.70 -22.07
CA GLU A 200 -9.10 0.52 -22.26
C GLU A 200 -9.25 -0.14 -23.64
N LYS A 201 -10.07 0.44 -24.53
CA LYS A 201 -10.33 -0.09 -25.89
C LYS A 201 -9.16 0.14 -26.85
N ALA A 202 -9.13 -0.66 -27.94
CA ALA A 202 -8.07 -0.67 -28.96
C ALA A 202 -7.83 0.71 -29.63
N LEU A 203 -8.88 1.48 -29.85
CA LEU A 203 -8.83 2.80 -30.49
C LEU A 203 -9.63 3.79 -29.63
N PRO A 204 -9.01 4.38 -28.59
CA PRO A 204 -9.68 5.34 -27.72
C PRO A 204 -9.76 6.71 -28.38
N GLU A 205 -10.98 7.14 -28.69
CA GLU A 205 -11.26 8.56 -28.93
C GLU A 205 -11.33 9.31 -27.59
N PRO A 206 -10.99 10.61 -27.57
CA PRO A 206 -11.19 11.44 -26.39
C PRO A 206 -12.65 11.41 -25.94
N LEU A 207 -12.87 11.24 -24.63
CA LEU A 207 -14.19 11.18 -24.03
C LEU A 207 -14.72 12.59 -23.76
N ASP A 208 -15.99 12.84 -24.05
CA ASP A 208 -16.61 14.15 -23.80
C ASP A 208 -17.04 14.25 -22.33
N PRO A 209 -16.45 15.13 -21.50
CA PRO A 209 -16.84 15.27 -20.10
C PRO A 209 -18.28 15.79 -19.89
N ASP A 210 -18.95 16.30 -20.92
CA ASP A 210 -20.38 16.66 -20.87
C ASP A 210 -21.31 15.43 -21.00
N ASP A 211 -20.82 14.31 -21.54
CA ASP A 211 -21.58 13.07 -21.64
C ASP A 211 -21.53 12.33 -20.30
N THR A 212 -22.64 12.36 -19.55
CA THR A 212 -22.70 11.73 -18.23
C THR A 212 -22.59 10.19 -18.26
N SER A 213 -22.75 9.57 -19.43
CA SER A 213 -22.65 8.11 -19.60
C SER A 213 -21.22 7.58 -19.50
N ILE A 214 -20.22 8.47 -19.59
CA ILE A 214 -18.81 8.10 -19.42
C ILE A 214 -18.44 7.83 -17.97
N TYR A 215 -19.22 8.35 -17.02
CA TYR A 215 -18.99 8.19 -15.59
C TYR A 215 -19.71 6.95 -15.06
N ALA A 216 -19.10 6.31 -14.06
CA ALA A 216 -19.69 5.17 -13.37
C ALA A 216 -21.01 5.57 -12.70
N GLN A 217 -22.07 4.81 -13.01
CA GLN A 217 -23.42 5.08 -12.50
C GLN A 217 -23.66 4.45 -11.12
N ILE A 218 -22.88 3.42 -10.79
CA ILE A 218 -22.91 2.75 -9.50
C ILE A 218 -21.47 2.50 -9.08
N LEU A 219 -21.18 2.75 -7.80
CA LEU A 219 -19.92 2.44 -7.16
C LEU A 219 -20.15 1.48 -6.02
N ASP A 220 -19.21 0.56 -5.80
CA ASP A 220 -19.22 -0.36 -4.68
C ASP A 220 -18.37 0.17 -3.54
N ILE A 221 -18.89 0.10 -2.32
CA ILE A 221 -18.26 0.61 -1.11
C ILE A 221 -17.85 -0.57 -0.25
N TYR A 222 -16.54 -0.69 -0.02
CA TYR A 222 -15.94 -1.76 0.75
C TYR A 222 -15.40 -1.23 2.08
N ARG A 223 -15.41 -2.11 3.08
CA ARG A 223 -14.57 -2.03 4.26
C ARG A 223 -13.24 -2.70 3.96
N HIS A 224 -12.15 -1.96 4.04
CA HIS A 224 -10.79 -2.44 3.93
C HIS A 224 -10.01 -2.16 5.20
N ASP A 225 -9.95 -3.14 6.10
CA ASP A 225 -9.24 -3.00 7.37
C ASP A 225 -8.56 -4.29 7.84
N THR A 226 -7.91 -4.19 8.99
CA THR A 226 -7.22 -5.30 9.64
C THR A 226 -8.18 -6.02 10.57
N LYS A 227 -8.49 -7.28 10.25
CA LYS A 227 -9.35 -8.14 11.07
C LYS A 227 -8.59 -8.58 12.32
N THR A 228 -9.10 -8.19 13.48
CA THR A 228 -8.47 -8.45 14.79
C THR A 228 -9.23 -9.47 15.65
N ASP A 229 -10.22 -10.11 15.10
CA ASP A 229 -11.16 -11.02 15.76
C ASP A 229 -11.29 -12.35 15.01
N GLY A 230 -10.26 -12.73 14.26
CA GLY A 230 -10.19 -14.01 13.58
C GLY A 230 -10.24 -15.19 14.55
N GLN A 231 -10.98 -16.23 14.16
CA GLN A 231 -11.28 -17.42 14.96
C GLN A 231 -10.71 -18.71 14.36
N THR A 232 -10.11 -18.63 13.17
CA THR A 232 -9.50 -19.77 12.47
C THR A 232 -8.02 -19.51 12.22
N GLU A 233 -7.28 -20.56 11.86
CA GLU A 233 -5.87 -20.40 11.48
C GLU A 233 -5.68 -19.49 10.27
N ASP A 234 -6.70 -19.35 9.41
CA ASP A 234 -6.65 -18.56 8.19
C ASP A 234 -6.82 -17.06 8.44
N ASP A 235 -7.59 -16.67 9.45
CA ASP A 235 -8.00 -15.27 9.68
C ASP A 235 -7.49 -14.67 11.00
N CYS A 236 -6.88 -15.48 11.88
CA CYS A 236 -6.30 -14.98 13.12
C CYS A 236 -5.04 -14.13 12.90
N MET A 237 -4.69 -13.36 13.94
CA MET A 237 -3.49 -12.50 13.92
C MET A 237 -2.20 -13.30 13.79
N ALA A 238 -2.11 -14.46 14.44
CA ALA A 238 -0.95 -15.30 14.39
C ALA A 238 -1.28 -16.79 14.58
N VAL A 239 -0.46 -17.66 14.00
CA VAL A 239 -0.50 -19.11 14.22
C VAL A 239 0.86 -19.54 14.78
N LEU A 240 0.84 -20.19 15.93
CA LEU A 240 2.02 -20.79 16.55
C LEU A 240 2.20 -22.20 15.99
N TYR A 241 3.42 -22.57 15.60
CA TYR A 241 3.73 -23.90 15.08
C TYR A 241 4.76 -24.62 15.95
N TRP A 242 4.52 -25.90 16.22
CA TRP A 242 5.43 -26.80 16.89
C TRP A 242 5.73 -28.01 16.00
N GLU A 243 7.02 -28.29 15.80
CA GLU A 243 7.50 -29.50 15.14
C GLU A 243 7.36 -30.73 16.04
N THR A 244 7.16 -31.89 15.42
CA THR A 244 7.04 -33.16 16.14
C THR A 244 8.36 -33.51 16.82
N LEU A 245 8.31 -33.90 18.10
CA LEU A 245 9.50 -34.33 18.83
C LEU A 245 9.95 -35.73 18.36
N PRO A 246 11.26 -36.02 18.30
CA PRO A 246 11.73 -37.35 17.98
C PRO A 246 11.28 -38.35 19.06
N TYR A 247 10.63 -39.44 18.61
CA TYR A 247 10.25 -40.55 19.49
C TYR A 247 11.49 -41.26 20.09
N PRO A 248 11.45 -41.76 21.33
CA PRO A 248 10.35 -41.72 22.30
C PRO A 248 10.28 -40.44 23.12
N ASP A 249 9.07 -39.89 23.25
CA ASP A 249 8.81 -38.62 23.92
C ASP A 249 8.74 -38.84 25.44
N CYS A 250 9.68 -38.28 26.21
CA CYS A 250 9.65 -38.35 27.68
C CYS A 250 8.84 -37.22 28.34
N ALA A 251 8.19 -36.35 27.54
CA ALA A 251 7.31 -35.31 28.04
C ALA A 251 6.18 -35.00 27.03
N VAL A 252 5.08 -35.73 27.15
CA VAL A 252 3.87 -35.59 26.32
C VAL A 252 3.28 -34.17 26.43
N PRO A 253 2.80 -33.62 25.31
CA PRO A 253 1.49 -32.96 25.30
C PRO A 253 0.62 -33.58 24.21
N THR A 254 -0.52 -34.11 24.66
CA THR A 254 -1.67 -34.51 23.85
C THR A 254 -2.03 -33.36 22.93
N ASN A 255 -2.11 -33.56 21.61
CA ASN A 255 -3.38 -33.95 21.01
C ASN A 255 -3.28 -34.62 19.62
N GLN A 256 -2.10 -34.92 19.09
CA GLN A 256 -1.94 -35.90 18.01
C GLN A 256 -0.64 -36.69 18.20
N ASN A 257 -0.77 -37.96 18.56
CA ASN A 257 0.31 -38.95 18.60
C ASN A 257 0.72 -39.27 17.16
N SER A 258 1.32 -38.31 16.48
CA SER A 258 1.75 -38.50 15.11
C SER A 258 3.11 -39.18 15.12
N ALA A 259 3.13 -40.46 14.79
CA ALA A 259 4.37 -41.16 14.44
C ALA A 259 5.02 -40.58 13.17
N ASP A 260 4.37 -39.60 12.52
CA ASP A 260 4.92 -38.87 11.38
C ASP A 260 5.89 -37.77 11.87
N PRO A 261 7.21 -37.91 11.60
CA PRO A 261 8.19 -36.89 11.93
C PRO A 261 7.97 -35.57 11.18
N ALA A 262 7.10 -35.53 10.16
CA ALA A 262 6.76 -34.32 9.41
C ALA A 262 5.50 -33.60 9.93
N ALA A 263 4.79 -34.14 10.93
CA ALA A 263 3.60 -33.49 11.45
C ALA A 263 3.93 -32.20 12.21
N LEU A 264 3.01 -31.23 12.15
CA LEU A 264 3.08 -29.96 12.87
C LEU A 264 1.84 -29.82 13.76
N ALA A 265 2.05 -29.44 15.01
CA ALA A 265 0.97 -28.93 15.85
C ALA A 265 0.86 -27.41 15.67
N SER A 266 -0.37 -26.90 15.67
CA SER A 266 -0.68 -25.48 15.48
C SER A 266 -1.65 -24.98 16.54
N ALA A 267 -1.55 -23.69 16.87
CA ALA A 267 -2.52 -23.02 17.73
C ALA A 267 -2.72 -21.55 17.32
N ILE A 268 -3.95 -21.06 17.48
CA ILE A 268 -4.30 -19.68 17.24
C ILE A 268 -3.69 -18.79 18.33
N ALA A 269 -3.14 -17.67 17.90
CA ALA A 269 -2.55 -16.67 18.78
C ALA A 269 -3.03 -15.27 18.47
N ARG A 270 -3.04 -14.46 19.53
CA ARG A 270 -3.18 -13.01 19.46
C ARG A 270 -1.80 -12.38 19.59
N GLY A 271 -1.59 -11.24 18.93
CA GLY A 271 -0.41 -10.42 19.17
C GLY A 271 -0.71 -8.99 19.57
N ALA A 272 0.36 -8.28 19.90
CA ALA A 272 0.39 -6.84 20.07
C ALA A 272 1.68 -6.25 19.47
N VAL A 273 1.63 -5.00 19.01
CA VAL A 273 2.80 -4.27 18.54
C VAL A 273 3.55 -3.70 19.75
N ARG A 274 4.84 -4.03 19.86
CA ARG A 274 5.72 -3.52 20.92
C ARG A 274 6.52 -2.30 20.47
N ASP A 275 7.06 -2.37 19.25
CA ASP A 275 7.73 -1.26 18.59
C ASP A 275 7.35 -1.31 17.11
N ALA A 276 6.44 -0.42 16.72
CA ALA A 276 5.96 -0.32 15.36
C ALA A 276 7.11 -0.03 14.38
N ARG A 277 8.02 0.86 14.76
CA ARG A 277 9.04 1.39 13.86
C ARG A 277 10.10 0.33 13.53
N HIS A 278 10.54 -0.42 14.53
CA HIS A 278 11.56 -1.48 14.37
C HIS A 278 10.98 -2.88 14.09
N GLY A 279 9.66 -3.02 14.01
CA GLY A 279 9.02 -4.31 13.70
C GLY A 279 9.00 -5.30 14.87
N PHE A 280 9.07 -4.83 16.13
CA PHE A 280 8.94 -5.73 17.27
C PHE A 280 7.48 -5.94 17.65
N VAL A 281 7.08 -7.21 17.69
CA VAL A 281 5.72 -7.64 18.05
C VAL A 281 5.79 -8.71 19.12
N THR A 282 4.69 -8.92 19.84
CA THR A 282 4.56 -10.00 20.83
C THR A 282 3.39 -10.86 20.45
N VAL A 283 3.45 -12.16 20.73
CA VAL A 283 2.36 -13.10 20.48
C VAL A 283 2.12 -14.00 21.69
N GLY A 284 0.90 -14.49 21.82
CA GLY A 284 0.48 -15.44 22.83
C GLY A 284 -0.69 -16.29 22.36
N GLU A 285 -0.71 -17.57 22.74
CA GLU A 285 -1.84 -18.45 22.44
C GLU A 285 -3.11 -17.87 23.07
N SER A 286 -4.14 -17.68 22.25
CA SER A 286 -5.37 -17.00 22.68
C SER A 286 -6.49 -17.35 21.71
N VAL A 287 -7.72 -17.40 22.23
CA VAL A 287 -8.93 -17.63 21.42
C VAL A 287 -9.87 -16.45 21.61
N PHE A 288 -10.48 -15.99 20.52
CA PHE A 288 -11.49 -14.94 20.57
C PHE A 288 -12.84 -15.54 20.99
N ASP A 289 -13.40 -15.02 22.09
CA ASP A 289 -14.73 -15.36 22.55
C ASP A 289 -15.74 -14.38 21.96
N THR A 290 -16.57 -14.87 21.05
CA THR A 290 -17.60 -14.09 20.35
C THR A 290 -18.75 -13.65 21.24
N THR A 291 -18.98 -14.34 22.37
CA THR A 291 -20.06 -13.99 23.31
C THR A 291 -19.67 -12.76 24.14
N THR A 292 -18.42 -12.73 24.61
CA THR A 292 -17.90 -11.62 25.42
C THR A 292 -17.20 -10.55 24.59
N SER A 293 -16.92 -10.82 23.30
CA SER A 293 -16.09 -9.99 22.42
C SER A 293 -14.69 -9.74 23.01
N GLN A 294 -14.13 -10.74 23.68
CA GLN A 294 -12.84 -10.65 24.35
C GLN A 294 -11.91 -11.79 23.93
N TRP A 295 -10.61 -11.50 23.96
CA TRP A 295 -9.59 -12.52 23.78
C TRP A 295 -9.30 -13.20 25.12
N VAL A 296 -9.38 -14.53 25.13
CA VAL A 296 -9.09 -15.35 26.29
C VAL A 296 -7.75 -16.04 26.08
N GLU A 297 -6.80 -15.77 26.98
CA GLU A 297 -5.50 -16.42 26.97
C GLU A 297 -5.63 -17.92 27.18
N LYS A 298 -4.76 -18.68 26.51
CA LYS A 298 -4.56 -20.11 26.73
C LYS A 298 -3.13 -20.36 27.17
N ASN A 299 -2.95 -21.34 28.07
CA ASN A 299 -1.63 -21.90 28.33
C ASN A 299 -1.14 -22.61 27.08
N TRP A 300 0.19 -22.62 26.88
CA TRP A 300 0.79 -23.32 25.76
C TRP A 300 0.35 -24.77 25.72
N SER A 301 -0.32 -25.13 24.62
CA SER A 301 -0.79 -26.49 24.39
C SER A 301 0.35 -27.53 24.45
N ALA A 302 1.60 -27.13 24.19
CA ALA A 302 2.76 -28.03 24.12
C ALA A 302 3.77 -27.97 25.29
N ASN A 303 3.54 -27.18 26.36
CA ASN A 303 4.53 -26.96 27.44
C ASN A 303 5.95 -26.54 26.96
N ARG A 304 6.09 -26.04 25.72
CA ARG A 304 7.30 -25.44 25.13
C ARG A 304 6.94 -24.21 24.32
N PRO A 305 7.90 -23.29 24.11
CA PRO A 305 7.78 -22.30 23.06
C PRO A 305 7.56 -22.99 21.69
N PRO A 306 6.82 -22.33 20.80
CA PRO A 306 6.72 -22.75 19.41
C PRO A 306 8.07 -22.64 18.71
N ASP A 307 8.22 -23.37 17.61
CA ASP A 307 9.43 -23.31 16.79
C ASP A 307 9.34 -22.15 15.78
N ARG A 308 8.14 -21.94 15.23
CA ARG A 308 7.85 -20.91 14.24
C ARG A 308 6.50 -20.26 14.52
N VAL A 309 6.32 -19.04 14.03
CA VAL A 309 5.07 -18.30 14.13
C VAL A 309 4.75 -17.66 12.79
N LEU A 310 3.55 -17.91 12.27
CA LEU A 310 2.97 -17.11 11.20
C LEU A 310 2.32 -15.88 11.82
N ILE A 311 2.74 -14.68 11.41
CA ILE A 311 2.19 -13.41 11.88
C ILE A 311 1.60 -12.67 10.69
N ARG A 312 0.35 -12.23 10.84
CA ARG A 312 -0.36 -11.40 9.85
C ARG A 312 -0.44 -9.97 10.37
N TYR A 313 -0.11 -9.01 9.52
CA TYR A 313 -0.07 -7.62 9.93
C TYR A 313 -0.21 -6.65 8.77
N GLU A 314 -0.64 -5.46 9.13
CA GLU A 314 -0.59 -4.26 8.31
C GLU A 314 0.71 -3.51 8.60
N ALA A 315 1.52 -3.28 7.57
CA ALA A 315 2.70 -2.43 7.63
C ALA A 315 2.56 -1.25 6.67
N GLY A 316 3.27 -0.15 6.96
CA GLY A 316 3.31 1.01 6.10
C GLY A 316 3.58 2.31 6.85
N VAL A 317 4.42 3.17 6.28
CA VAL A 317 4.51 4.57 6.73
C VAL A 317 3.25 5.32 6.32
N GLN A 318 2.83 6.29 7.13
CA GLN A 318 1.73 7.14 6.72
C GLN A 318 2.24 8.07 5.60
N GLN A 319 1.56 8.03 4.46
CA GLN A 319 1.96 8.75 3.23
C GLN A 319 2.20 10.26 3.44
N THR A 320 1.53 10.85 4.43
CA THR A 320 1.67 12.27 4.81
C THR A 320 2.86 12.57 5.73
N ASP A 321 3.55 11.55 6.23
CA ASP A 321 4.66 11.73 7.14
C ASP A 321 5.82 12.43 6.42
N ALA A 322 6.35 13.46 7.09
CA ALA A 322 7.54 14.14 6.62
C ALA A 322 8.73 13.18 6.74
N VAL A 323 9.57 13.14 5.70
CA VAL A 323 10.84 12.44 5.73
C VAL A 323 11.73 13.12 6.79
N PRO A 324 12.29 12.38 7.76
CA PRO A 324 13.14 12.97 8.78
C PRO A 324 14.31 13.76 8.16
N GLY A 325 14.46 15.03 8.57
CA GLY A 325 15.50 15.92 8.05
C GLY A 325 15.23 16.50 6.66
N GLN A 326 14.06 16.26 6.06
CA GLN A 326 13.65 16.88 4.81
C GLN A 326 12.27 17.53 4.93
N ASN A 327 12.06 18.62 4.19
CA ASN A 327 10.73 19.26 4.06
C ASN A 327 9.92 18.61 2.93
N ARG A 328 9.88 17.28 2.88
CA ARG A 328 9.22 16.49 1.82
C ARG A 328 8.53 15.28 2.41
N ARG A 329 7.50 14.79 1.72
CA ARG A 329 6.75 13.59 2.09
C ARG A 329 7.27 12.38 1.32
N TRP A 330 7.07 11.18 1.87
CA TRP A 330 7.42 9.93 1.18
C TRP A 330 6.68 9.77 -0.14
N ASP A 331 5.46 10.29 -0.25
CA ASP A 331 4.72 10.36 -1.51
C ASP A 331 5.49 11.11 -2.60
N ASP A 332 6.00 12.30 -2.27
CA ASP A 332 6.77 13.10 -3.23
C ASP A 332 8.03 12.35 -3.66
N ILE A 333 8.72 11.70 -2.73
CA ILE A 333 9.94 10.93 -3.00
C ILE A 333 9.67 9.76 -3.95
N VAL A 334 8.61 8.99 -3.71
CA VAL A 334 8.25 7.87 -4.58
C VAL A 334 7.81 8.38 -5.96
N ILE A 335 7.11 9.52 -6.06
CA ILE A 335 6.78 10.13 -7.37
C ILE A 335 8.07 10.54 -8.09
N MET A 336 8.98 11.25 -7.42
CA MET A 336 10.25 11.68 -8.02
C MET A 336 11.06 10.48 -8.54
N LEU A 337 11.14 9.40 -7.77
CA LEU A 337 11.80 8.17 -8.18
C LEU A 337 11.07 7.53 -9.37
N ALA A 338 9.74 7.40 -9.31
CA ALA A 338 8.94 6.86 -10.41
C ALA A 338 9.14 7.66 -11.70
N THR A 339 9.17 8.99 -11.62
CA THR A 339 9.44 9.86 -12.76
C THR A 339 10.80 9.58 -13.39
N ALA A 340 11.83 9.38 -12.56
CA ALA A 340 13.17 9.03 -13.04
C ALA A 340 13.23 7.63 -13.70
N GLU A 341 12.39 6.70 -13.25
CA GLU A 341 12.26 5.32 -13.76
C GLU A 341 11.34 5.19 -14.99
N LEU A 342 10.72 6.28 -15.44
CA LEU A 342 9.94 6.25 -16.68
C LEU A 342 10.89 6.07 -17.88
N PRO A 343 10.53 5.18 -18.83
CA PRO A 343 11.39 4.84 -19.97
C PRO A 343 11.53 6.01 -20.95
N GLU A 344 10.48 6.82 -21.06
CA GLU A 344 10.37 7.88 -22.05
C GLU A 344 9.97 9.20 -21.38
N ARG A 345 10.23 10.28 -22.11
CA ARG A 345 9.78 11.62 -21.77
C ARG A 345 8.60 11.95 -22.66
N ASP A 346 7.43 12.16 -22.06
CA ASP A 346 6.25 12.59 -22.81
C ASP A 346 6.33 14.05 -23.24
N TRP A 347 5.56 14.34 -24.27
CA TRP A 347 5.15 15.66 -24.69
C TRP A 347 3.93 16.10 -23.85
N GLY A 348 4.09 16.11 -22.53
CA GLY A 348 3.07 16.65 -21.63
C GLY A 348 2.86 18.16 -21.86
N CYS A 349 1.83 18.74 -21.25
CA CYS A 349 1.69 20.19 -21.18
C CYS A 349 3.00 20.83 -20.66
N ASP A 350 3.33 22.05 -21.08
CA ASP A 350 4.63 22.69 -20.80
C ASP A 350 5.10 22.57 -19.34
N ILE A 351 4.19 22.66 -18.38
CA ILE A 351 4.49 22.54 -16.94
C ILE A 351 4.86 21.09 -16.56
N ALA A 352 4.04 20.12 -16.97
CA ALA A 352 4.29 18.71 -16.72
C ALA A 352 5.59 18.25 -17.37
N ASN A 353 5.83 18.66 -18.63
CA ASN A 353 7.06 18.33 -19.35
C ASN A 353 8.32 18.90 -18.66
N LYS A 354 8.26 20.15 -18.16
CA LYS A 354 9.35 20.74 -17.36
C LYS A 354 9.60 19.95 -16.06
N SER A 355 8.53 19.55 -15.38
CA SER A 355 8.62 18.78 -14.14
C SER A 355 9.19 17.38 -14.37
N LEU A 356 8.72 16.66 -15.40
CA LEU A 356 9.26 15.35 -15.79
C LEU A 356 10.75 15.43 -16.14
N TYR A 357 11.12 16.42 -16.97
CA TYR A 357 12.52 16.66 -17.35
C TYR A 357 13.41 16.87 -16.14
N HIS A 358 12.95 17.68 -15.17
CA HIS A 358 13.72 17.99 -13.98
C HIS A 358 14.14 16.74 -13.21
N TYR A 359 13.26 15.75 -13.06
CA TYR A 359 13.55 14.53 -12.28
C TYR A 359 14.22 13.42 -13.11
N GLN A 360 13.99 13.39 -14.43
CA GLN A 360 14.67 12.47 -15.34
C GLN A 360 16.10 12.90 -15.70
N PHE A 361 16.47 14.16 -15.44
CA PHE A 361 17.79 14.67 -15.78
C PHE A 361 18.90 13.90 -15.07
N ASP A 362 19.83 13.36 -15.85
CA ASP A 362 21.00 12.65 -15.36
C ASP A 362 22.09 13.65 -14.93
N LEU A 363 22.37 13.67 -13.64
CA LEU A 363 23.35 14.60 -13.07
C LEU A 363 24.79 14.09 -13.19
N ALA A 364 25.02 12.82 -13.56
CA ALA A 364 26.37 12.29 -13.77
C ALA A 364 26.97 12.68 -15.13
N ARG A 365 26.22 13.40 -15.96
CA ARG A 365 26.67 13.85 -17.28
C ARG A 365 27.79 14.89 -17.13
N ALA A 366 28.99 14.53 -17.56
CA ALA A 366 30.18 15.40 -17.52
C ALA A 366 30.41 16.24 -18.79
N ALA A 367 29.54 16.13 -19.81
CA ALA A 367 29.70 16.80 -21.11
C ALA A 367 28.39 17.50 -21.58
N GLY A 368 28.48 18.79 -21.88
CA GLY A 368 27.39 19.67 -22.34
C GLY A 368 27.46 21.08 -21.74
N ASP A 369 26.46 21.92 -22.05
CA ASP A 369 26.33 23.31 -21.54
C ASP A 369 25.99 23.38 -20.04
N GLU A 370 25.46 22.29 -19.45
CA GLU A 370 25.16 22.17 -18.03
C GLU A 370 26.06 21.09 -17.40
N GLN A 371 26.99 21.49 -16.53
CA GLN A 371 27.87 20.58 -15.77
C GLN A 371 27.54 20.64 -14.28
N PHE A 372 27.37 19.47 -13.66
CA PHE A 372 27.10 19.36 -12.22
C PHE A 372 28.22 18.60 -11.53
N ARG A 373 28.67 19.11 -10.38
CA ARG A 373 29.60 18.39 -9.50
C ARG A 373 28.81 17.65 -8.44
N ILE A 374 28.65 16.34 -8.59
CA ILE A 374 28.09 15.46 -7.56
C ILE A 374 29.23 14.86 -6.74
N GLY A 375 29.03 14.71 -5.42
CA GLY A 375 29.96 13.96 -4.57
C GLY A 375 30.00 12.47 -4.94
N ASN A 376 31.17 11.85 -4.84
CA ASN A 376 31.39 10.44 -5.20
C ASN A 376 30.47 9.46 -4.45
N GLU A 377 30.10 9.78 -3.20
CA GLU A 377 29.18 8.97 -2.38
C GLU A 377 27.78 8.87 -3.01
N LEU A 378 27.32 9.95 -3.64
CA LEU A 378 26.05 9.98 -4.33
C LEU A 378 26.13 9.33 -5.72
N LEU A 379 27.32 9.31 -6.36
CA LEU A 379 27.51 8.55 -7.61
C LEU A 379 27.49 7.03 -7.38
N ALA A 380 27.89 6.58 -6.19
CA ALA A 380 27.86 5.17 -5.81
C ALA A 380 26.48 4.68 -5.31
N ASN A 381 25.42 5.47 -5.48
CA ASN A 381 24.10 5.08 -5.01
C ASN A 381 23.50 3.94 -5.87
N PRO A 382 22.74 3.00 -5.26
CA PRO A 382 22.21 1.84 -5.97
C PRO A 382 20.98 2.14 -6.85
N LEU A 383 20.38 3.33 -6.72
CA LEU A 383 19.19 3.72 -7.47
C LEU A 383 19.50 4.35 -8.84
N GLY A 384 20.70 4.91 -9.02
CA GLY A 384 21.15 5.56 -10.24
C GLY A 384 21.38 7.08 -10.11
N THR A 385 21.76 7.73 -11.20
CA THR A 385 22.30 9.10 -11.18
C THR A 385 21.32 10.19 -11.61
N LYS A 386 20.08 9.84 -11.97
CA LYS A 386 19.03 10.81 -12.27
C LYS A 386 18.62 11.57 -11.01
N ARG A 387 18.17 12.82 -11.17
CA ARG A 387 17.81 13.68 -10.04
C ARG A 387 16.78 13.03 -9.12
N GLY A 388 15.73 12.41 -9.66
CA GLY A 388 14.73 11.71 -8.84
C GLY A 388 15.28 10.53 -8.03
N GLN A 389 16.21 9.76 -8.61
CA GLN A 389 16.90 8.65 -7.93
C GLN A 389 17.78 9.15 -6.77
N LEU A 390 18.51 10.25 -7.00
CA LEU A 390 19.38 10.86 -6.00
C LEU A 390 18.59 11.45 -4.82
N GLU A 391 17.46 12.09 -5.08
CA GLU A 391 16.58 12.61 -4.02
C GLU A 391 15.97 11.47 -3.18
N ALA A 392 15.55 10.38 -3.83
CA ALA A 392 15.09 9.20 -3.11
C ALA A 392 16.19 8.55 -2.27
N TRP A 393 17.41 8.46 -2.80
CA TRP A 393 18.54 7.93 -2.04
C TRP A 393 18.86 8.77 -0.80
N ARG A 394 18.83 10.09 -0.92
CA ARG A 394 19.01 10.99 0.22
C ARG A 394 17.96 10.75 1.30
N ALA A 395 16.69 10.57 0.91
CA ALA A 395 15.60 10.26 1.84
C ALA A 395 15.81 8.93 2.56
N ILE A 396 16.24 7.90 1.83
CA ILE A 396 16.55 6.57 2.39
C ILE A 396 17.74 6.64 3.37
N VAL A 397 18.81 7.36 3.02
CA VAL A 397 20.01 7.47 3.87
C VAL A 397 19.73 8.29 5.12
N SER A 398 18.85 9.31 5.04
CA SER A 398 18.45 10.09 6.21
C SER A 398 17.58 9.30 7.19
N GLU A 399 17.05 8.14 6.80
CA GLU A 399 16.21 7.32 7.65
C GLU A 399 17.05 6.59 8.73
N PRO A 400 16.84 6.88 10.03
CA PRO A 400 17.63 6.32 11.12
C PRO A 400 17.63 4.79 11.20
N LEU A 401 16.61 4.15 10.65
CA LEU A 401 16.43 2.69 10.68
C LEU A 401 17.41 1.91 9.81
N ARG A 402 18.08 2.57 8.86
CA ARG A 402 18.97 1.87 7.92
C ARG A 402 20.14 1.17 8.62
N GLY A 403 20.60 1.70 9.76
CA GLY A 403 21.67 1.08 10.55
C GLY A 403 21.28 -0.22 11.26
N ALA A 404 19.99 -0.51 11.41
CA ALA A 404 19.51 -1.64 12.20
C ALA A 404 19.17 -2.90 11.37
N ILE A 405 19.00 -2.76 10.05
CA ILE A 405 18.53 -3.85 9.15
C ILE A 405 19.69 -4.53 8.39
N MET A 406 20.84 -3.88 8.26
CA MET A 406 22.05 -4.45 7.62
C MET A 406 23.00 -5.20 8.58
N LEU A 407 22.54 -5.48 9.81
CA LEU A 407 23.20 -6.33 10.82
C LEU A 407 22.25 -7.46 11.19
#